data_AF-A0A8T1TG01-F1
#
_entry.id   AF-A0A8T1TG01-F1
#
_cell.length_a   1.000
_cell.length_b   1.000
_cell.length_c   1.000
_cell.angle_alpha   90.00
_cell.angle_beta   90.00
_cell.angle_gamma   90.00
#
_symmetry.space_group_name_H-M   'P 1'
#
loop_
_entity.id
_entity.type
_entity.pdbx_description
1 polymer ?
#
loop_
_entity_poly.entity_id
_entity_poly.type
_entity_poly.pdbx_seq_one_letter_code
_entity_poly.pdbx_strand_id
1 'polypeptide(L)'
;RTEQLAWTRLQVVQHQEKPRPDLSDVPIPNTELELYTDGAALVVEGQRISGFAVTTQFEVLQSAPLGPSTSAQVVELIALTRACELAAGQSVNIYTDLKYAFGVCHATGQLWAERGFITSNGTKVAHGPLILKLLEAIHLPSAVAIIHVRAHQKENDPTVCGNRLADTASKAASLQPFVAHQMALMSSPSPTPIPFIPEPSKLSQWEDIGAIKTPGGEWKLPDGRKALPRAALWPALLKLHQETHSGAKAITATVNRL
;
A
#
# COMPACT_ATOMS: atom_id res chain seq x y z
N ARG A 1 -29.37 22.84 30.45
CA ARG A 1 -27.95 23.28 30.38
C ARG A 1 -27.18 22.40 31.38
N THR A 2 -27.02 21.11 31.14
CA THR A 2 -25.80 20.48 30.58
C THR A 2 -26.02 19.00 30.16
N GLU A 3 -27.06 18.69 29.38
CA GLU A 3 -27.28 17.30 28.88
C GLU A 3 -27.78 17.24 27.42
N GLN A 4 -27.41 18.21 26.59
CA GLN A 4 -27.84 18.30 25.18
C GLN A 4 -26.71 18.56 24.17
N LEU A 5 -25.45 18.28 24.53
CA LEU A 5 -24.29 18.43 23.63
C LEU A 5 -23.38 17.19 23.57
N ALA A 6 -23.92 16.00 23.78
CA ALA A 6 -23.12 14.76 23.77
C ALA A 6 -23.41 13.81 22.59
N TRP A 7 -24.32 14.15 21.65
CA TRP A 7 -24.76 13.19 20.63
C TRP A 7 -24.83 13.72 19.19
N THR A 8 -24.25 14.89 18.89
CA THR A 8 -24.19 15.35 17.50
C THR A 8 -22.83 15.05 16.89
N ARG A 9 -22.85 14.17 15.88
CA ARG A 9 -21.82 13.94 14.83
C ARG A 9 -20.85 12.77 15.00
N LEU A 10 -21.37 11.55 15.03
CA LEU A 10 -20.68 10.38 14.46
C LEU A 10 -21.67 9.46 13.72
N GLN A 11 -22.39 10.01 12.75
CA GLN A 11 -22.80 9.24 11.58
C GLN A 11 -21.92 9.68 10.41
N VAL A 12 -20.63 9.35 10.51
CA VAL A 12 -19.83 9.21 9.29
C VAL A 12 -20.22 7.84 8.77
N VAL A 13 -21.09 7.81 7.76
CA VAL A 13 -21.18 6.65 6.87
C VAL A 13 -19.74 6.39 6.43
N GLN A 14 -19.14 5.31 6.94
CA GLN A 14 -17.82 4.88 6.49
C GLN A 14 -17.98 4.43 5.05
N HIS A 15 -17.86 5.38 4.12
CA HIS A 15 -17.61 5.03 2.75
C HIS A 15 -16.23 4.38 2.75
N GLN A 16 -16.18 3.05 2.62
CA GLN A 16 -14.94 2.35 2.32
C GLN A 16 -14.57 2.75 0.90
N GLU A 17 -13.84 3.86 0.76
CA GLU A 17 -13.19 4.21 -0.50
C GLU A 17 -12.12 3.13 -0.75
N LYS A 18 -12.17 2.53 -1.95
CA LYS A 18 -11.13 1.60 -2.39
C LYS A 18 -9.82 2.39 -2.53
N PRO A 19 -8.66 1.82 -2.14
CA PRO A 19 -7.34 2.45 -2.34
C PRO A 19 -7.10 3.00 -3.74
N ARG A 20 -7.64 2.30 -4.75
CA ARG A 20 -7.65 2.71 -6.14
C ARG A 20 -9.07 2.48 -6.71
N PRO A 21 -9.71 3.49 -7.33
CA PRO A 21 -11.12 3.39 -7.76
C PRO A 21 -11.41 2.24 -8.73
N ASP A 22 -10.49 1.98 -9.66
CA ASP A 22 -10.57 0.95 -10.69
C ASP A 22 -9.94 -0.39 -10.29
N LEU A 23 -9.50 -0.55 -9.02
CA LEU A 23 -8.99 -1.83 -8.52
C LEU A 23 -10.09 -2.89 -8.52
N SER A 24 -9.82 -3.97 -9.27
CA SER A 24 -10.72 -5.10 -9.44
C SER A 24 -10.25 -6.32 -8.64
N ASP A 25 -11.21 -7.10 -8.12
CA ASP A 25 -11.00 -8.43 -7.55
C ASP A 25 -11.31 -9.56 -8.56
N VAL A 26 -11.70 -9.18 -9.78
CA VAL A 26 -11.98 -10.06 -10.92
C VAL A 26 -10.97 -9.79 -12.04
N PRO A 27 -10.50 -10.82 -12.78
CA PRO A 27 -9.60 -10.65 -13.91
C PRO A 27 -10.09 -9.61 -14.92
N ILE A 28 -9.20 -8.70 -15.33
CA ILE A 28 -9.39 -7.78 -16.44
C ILE A 28 -9.26 -8.58 -17.75
N PRO A 29 -10.27 -8.57 -18.63
CA PRO A 29 -10.19 -9.25 -19.92
C PRO A 29 -9.11 -8.63 -20.82
N ASN A 30 -8.35 -9.47 -21.54
CA ASN A 30 -7.29 -9.05 -22.48
C ASN A 30 -6.23 -8.15 -21.83
N THR A 31 -5.90 -8.42 -20.56
CA THR A 31 -4.82 -7.72 -19.86
C THR A 31 -3.47 -7.97 -20.55
N GLU A 32 -2.54 -7.02 -20.43
CA GLU A 32 -1.19 -7.16 -21.00
C GLU A 32 -0.32 -8.15 -20.20
N LEU A 33 -0.52 -8.25 -18.89
CA LEU A 33 0.25 -9.11 -18.00
C LEU A 33 -0.64 -9.96 -17.06
N GLU A 34 -0.30 -11.24 -16.95
CA GLU A 34 -0.84 -12.17 -15.96
C GLU A 34 0.30 -12.59 -15.03
N LEU A 35 0.29 -12.08 -13.80
CA LEU A 35 1.36 -12.27 -12.81
C LEU A 35 0.89 -13.07 -11.61
N TYR A 36 1.78 -13.90 -11.09
CA TYR A 36 1.58 -14.71 -9.89
C TYR A 36 2.63 -14.33 -8.86
N THR A 37 2.20 -14.22 -7.61
CA THR A 37 3.08 -13.82 -6.51
C THR A 37 2.97 -14.81 -5.38
N ASP A 38 4.12 -15.08 -4.76
CA ASP A 38 4.23 -15.97 -3.60
C ASP A 38 5.47 -15.57 -2.78
N GLY A 39 5.39 -15.76 -1.47
CA GLY A 39 6.48 -15.60 -0.53
C GLY A 39 6.64 -16.81 0.39
N ALA A 40 7.86 -17.35 0.43
CA ALA A 40 8.21 -18.43 1.32
C ALA A 40 8.91 -17.90 2.58
N ALA A 41 8.52 -18.43 3.75
CA ALA A 41 9.23 -18.24 5.02
C ALA A 41 9.38 -19.58 5.74
N LEU A 42 10.57 -20.16 5.69
CA LEU A 42 10.87 -21.49 6.25
C LEU A 42 11.84 -21.39 7.43
N VAL A 43 11.84 -22.42 8.29
CA VAL A 43 12.84 -22.58 9.35
C VAL A 43 13.78 -23.71 8.96
N VAL A 44 15.06 -23.39 8.76
CA VAL A 44 16.13 -24.35 8.44
C VAL A 44 17.20 -24.19 9.51
N GLU A 45 17.56 -25.29 10.17
CA GLU A 45 18.57 -25.32 11.24
C GLU A 45 18.32 -24.29 12.37
N GLY A 46 17.04 -24.05 12.70
CA GLY A 46 16.63 -23.08 13.72
C GLY A 46 16.68 -21.61 13.28
N GLN A 47 17.09 -21.33 12.04
CA GLN A 47 17.07 -19.99 11.46
C GLN A 47 15.92 -19.83 10.47
N ARG A 48 15.27 -18.66 10.48
CA ARG A 48 14.26 -18.34 9.48
C ARG A 48 14.91 -17.82 8.21
N ILE A 49 14.71 -18.54 7.13
CA ILE A 49 15.03 -18.14 5.76
C ILE A 49 13.76 -17.70 5.05
N SER A 50 13.89 -16.79 4.10
CA SER A 50 12.74 -16.17 3.46
C SER A 50 13.07 -15.76 2.03
N GLY A 51 12.07 -15.79 1.16
CA GLY A 51 12.23 -15.40 -0.24
C GLY A 51 10.88 -15.06 -0.85
N PHE A 52 10.90 -14.29 -1.93
CA PHE A 52 9.70 -14.00 -2.71
C PHE A 52 9.93 -14.34 -4.17
N ALA A 53 8.82 -14.50 -4.91
CA ALA A 53 8.83 -14.60 -6.35
C ALA A 53 7.66 -13.84 -6.98
N VAL A 54 7.91 -13.33 -8.19
CA VAL A 54 6.92 -12.85 -9.14
C VAL A 54 7.13 -13.61 -10.44
N THR A 55 6.10 -14.27 -10.93
CA THR A 55 6.19 -15.15 -12.10
C THR A 55 5.06 -14.84 -13.08
N THR A 56 5.22 -15.25 -14.32
CA THR A 56 4.08 -15.51 -15.22
C THR A 56 3.61 -16.95 -14.99
N GLN A 57 2.76 -17.45 -15.89
CA GLN A 57 2.46 -18.90 -15.94
C GLN A 57 3.69 -19.75 -16.27
N PHE A 58 4.69 -19.20 -16.99
CA PHE A 58 5.74 -19.98 -17.63
C PHE A 58 7.15 -19.66 -17.14
N GLU A 59 7.39 -18.47 -16.63
CA GLU A 59 8.72 -18.01 -16.25
C GLU A 59 8.74 -17.21 -14.95
N VAL A 60 9.89 -17.20 -14.29
CA VAL A 60 10.15 -16.37 -13.11
C VAL A 60 10.66 -15.01 -13.59
N LEU A 61 9.86 -13.96 -13.40
CA LEU A 61 10.26 -12.59 -13.76
C LEU A 61 11.21 -12.00 -12.72
N GLN A 62 10.94 -12.27 -11.45
CA GLN A 62 11.78 -11.82 -10.36
C GLN A 62 11.69 -12.78 -9.18
N SER A 63 12.82 -13.08 -8.55
CA SER A 63 12.85 -13.75 -7.25
C SER A 63 14.12 -13.34 -6.49
N ALA A 64 14.04 -13.28 -5.17
CA ALA A 64 15.22 -12.99 -4.35
C ALA A 64 15.06 -13.49 -2.90
N PRO A 65 16.17 -13.83 -2.22
CA PRO A 65 16.16 -14.06 -0.78
C PRO A 65 15.83 -12.75 -0.05
N LEU A 66 15.14 -12.89 1.07
CA LEU A 66 14.83 -11.81 2.01
C LEU A 66 15.59 -12.03 3.31
N GLY A 67 15.82 -10.94 4.04
CA GLY A 67 16.62 -10.96 5.26
C GLY A 67 16.11 -11.96 6.30
N PRO A 68 16.99 -12.41 7.21
CA PRO A 68 16.62 -13.37 8.24
C PRO A 68 15.47 -12.82 9.11
N SER A 69 14.58 -13.72 9.54
CA SER A 69 13.41 -13.40 10.38
C SER A 69 12.25 -12.66 9.69
N THR A 70 12.24 -12.58 8.35
CA THR A 70 11.08 -12.04 7.62
C THR A 70 9.86 -12.96 7.80
N SER A 71 8.67 -12.43 8.10
CA SER A 71 7.47 -13.26 8.28
C SER A 71 6.82 -13.61 6.95
N ALA A 72 6.05 -14.71 6.90
CA ALA A 72 5.25 -15.10 5.74
C ALA A 72 4.36 -13.95 5.23
N GLN A 73 3.77 -13.17 6.13
CA GLN A 73 2.95 -12.02 5.74
C GLN A 73 3.78 -10.90 5.07
N VAL A 74 5.01 -10.68 5.52
CA VAL A 74 5.88 -9.64 4.97
C VAL A 74 6.42 -10.03 3.60
N VAL A 75 6.84 -11.29 3.41
CA VAL A 75 7.36 -11.75 2.11
C VAL A 75 6.32 -11.60 1.00
N GLU A 76 5.06 -11.92 1.30
CA GLU A 76 3.94 -11.78 0.37
C GLU A 76 3.60 -10.31 0.04
N LEU A 77 3.61 -9.41 1.04
CA LEU A 77 3.44 -7.97 0.78
C LEU A 77 4.54 -7.43 -0.14
N ILE A 78 5.78 -7.92 0.05
CA ILE A 78 6.92 -7.56 -0.81
C ILE A 78 6.71 -8.13 -2.22
N ALA A 79 6.31 -9.39 -2.36
CA ALA A 79 6.04 -10.04 -3.65
C ALA A 79 4.99 -9.27 -4.45
N LEU A 80 3.88 -8.92 -3.82
CA LEU A 80 2.79 -8.17 -4.44
C LEU A 80 3.22 -6.75 -4.83
N THR A 81 3.96 -6.06 -3.96
CA THR A 81 4.53 -4.74 -4.28
C THR A 81 5.41 -4.81 -5.52
N ARG A 82 6.24 -5.85 -5.65
CA ARG A 82 7.10 -6.06 -6.83
C ARG A 82 6.32 -6.36 -8.10
N ALA A 83 5.26 -7.14 -8.01
CA ALA A 83 4.41 -7.38 -9.18
C ALA A 83 3.79 -6.07 -9.70
N CYS A 84 3.33 -5.18 -8.81
CA CYS A 84 2.83 -3.88 -9.21
C CYS A 84 3.92 -2.98 -9.84
N GLU A 85 5.14 -3.00 -9.30
CA GLU A 85 6.27 -2.24 -9.86
C GLU A 85 6.70 -2.75 -11.24
N LEU A 86 6.76 -4.07 -11.43
CA LEU A 86 7.09 -4.69 -12.72
C LEU A 86 6.04 -4.41 -13.79
N ALA A 87 4.78 -4.26 -13.39
CA ALA A 87 3.66 -3.96 -14.27
C ALA A 87 3.43 -2.46 -14.50
N ALA A 88 4.37 -1.59 -14.10
CA ALA A 88 4.21 -0.14 -14.28
C ALA A 88 3.86 0.24 -15.73
N GLY A 89 2.79 1.01 -15.90
CA GLY A 89 2.29 1.46 -17.20
C GLY A 89 1.51 0.42 -18.01
N GLN A 90 1.40 -0.84 -17.55
CA GLN A 90 0.67 -1.92 -18.23
C GLN A 90 -0.58 -2.34 -17.45
N SER A 91 -1.53 -2.95 -18.14
CA SER A 91 -2.69 -3.60 -17.54
C SER A 91 -2.29 -4.97 -16.99
N VAL A 92 -2.62 -5.25 -15.73
CA VAL A 92 -2.16 -6.48 -15.05
C VAL A 92 -3.24 -7.15 -14.20
N ASN A 93 -3.29 -8.47 -14.30
CA ASN A 93 -3.96 -9.36 -13.35
C ASN A 93 -2.89 -9.98 -12.45
N ILE A 94 -2.97 -9.74 -11.14
CA ILE A 94 -2.04 -10.27 -10.15
C ILE A 94 -2.77 -11.26 -9.25
N TYR A 95 -2.33 -12.52 -9.29
CA TYR A 95 -2.82 -13.58 -8.41
C TYR A 95 -1.93 -13.71 -7.18
N THR A 96 -2.57 -13.74 -6.01
CA THR A 96 -1.91 -13.94 -4.72
C THR A 96 -2.77 -14.89 -3.88
N ASP A 97 -2.14 -15.75 -3.09
CA ASP A 97 -2.84 -16.59 -2.12
C ASP A 97 -2.98 -15.91 -0.74
N LEU A 98 -2.35 -14.74 -0.56
CA LEU A 98 -2.36 -14.04 0.72
C LEU A 98 -3.66 -13.24 0.91
N LYS A 99 -4.61 -13.87 1.59
CA LYS A 99 -5.86 -13.25 2.05
C LYS A 99 -5.66 -11.93 2.81
N TYR A 100 -4.55 -11.78 3.54
CA TYR A 100 -4.22 -10.54 4.25
C TYR A 100 -3.89 -9.39 3.28
N ALA A 101 -3.03 -9.62 2.30
CA ALA A 101 -2.69 -8.61 1.29
C ALA A 101 -3.92 -8.24 0.45
N PHE A 102 -4.74 -9.22 0.08
CA PHE A 102 -6.03 -8.97 -0.57
C PHE A 102 -6.93 -8.03 0.27
N GLY A 103 -7.09 -8.30 1.57
CA GLY A 103 -7.90 -7.44 2.46
C GLY A 103 -7.31 -6.05 2.68
N VAL A 104 -5.99 -5.91 2.66
CA VAL A 104 -5.30 -4.61 2.67
C VAL A 104 -5.65 -3.81 1.41
N CYS A 105 -5.52 -4.42 0.22
CA CYS A 105 -5.77 -3.73 -1.05
C CYS A 105 -7.24 -3.42 -1.29
N HIS A 106 -8.18 -4.26 -0.84
CA HIS A 106 -9.58 -4.11 -1.22
C HIS A 106 -10.50 -3.50 -0.16
N ALA A 107 -10.13 -3.55 1.12
CA ALA A 107 -11.07 -3.20 2.20
C ALA A 107 -10.56 -2.17 3.20
N THR A 108 -9.30 -2.27 3.62
CA THR A 108 -8.85 -1.65 4.89
C THR A 108 -7.52 -0.91 4.83
N GLY A 109 -6.69 -1.12 3.80
CA GLY A 109 -5.36 -0.53 3.72
C GLY A 109 -5.38 0.99 3.68
N GLN A 110 -6.22 1.59 2.83
CA GLN A 110 -6.37 3.05 2.75
C GLN A 110 -6.90 3.63 4.07
N LEU A 111 -7.87 2.98 4.71
CA LEU A 111 -8.38 3.41 6.01
C LEU A 111 -7.29 3.40 7.09
N TRP A 112 -6.41 2.39 7.09
CA TRP A 112 -5.27 2.35 7.99
C TRP A 112 -4.26 3.45 7.66
N ALA A 113 -3.95 3.67 6.39
CA ALA A 113 -3.05 4.75 5.97
C ALA A 113 -3.57 6.13 6.40
N GLU A 114 -4.87 6.40 6.19
CA GLU A 114 -5.53 7.64 6.64
C GLU A 114 -5.54 7.83 8.16
N ARG A 115 -5.45 6.74 8.92
CA ARG A 115 -5.36 6.74 10.39
C ARG A 115 -3.92 6.64 10.90
N GLY A 116 -2.92 6.77 10.02
CA GLY A 116 -1.50 6.69 10.38
C GLY A 116 -1.08 5.32 10.89
N PHE A 117 -1.73 4.25 10.42
CA PHE A 117 -1.51 2.86 10.84
C PHE A 117 -1.74 2.66 12.34
N ILE A 118 -2.75 3.33 12.90
CA ILE A 118 -3.22 3.14 14.27
C ILE A 118 -4.65 2.61 14.25
N THR A 119 -4.91 1.53 14.97
CA THR A 119 -6.25 0.94 15.10
C THR A 119 -7.15 1.81 15.99
N SER A 120 -8.46 1.55 16.00
CA SER A 120 -9.41 2.23 16.91
C SER A 120 -9.05 2.08 18.39
N ASN A 121 -8.29 1.03 18.73
CA ASN A 121 -7.85 0.74 20.09
C ASN A 121 -6.49 1.39 20.41
N GLY A 122 -5.95 2.24 19.52
CA GLY A 122 -4.68 2.93 19.73
C GLY A 122 -3.43 2.08 19.48
N THR A 123 -3.58 0.85 18.97
CA THR A 123 -2.44 -0.03 18.68
C THR A 123 -1.88 0.24 17.28
N LYS A 124 -0.57 0.10 17.11
CA LYS A 124 0.06 0.18 15.79
C LYS A 124 -0.35 -1.02 14.94
N VAL A 125 -0.78 -0.76 13.70
CA VAL A 125 -0.96 -1.77 12.67
C VAL A 125 0.42 -2.30 12.30
N ALA A 126 0.58 -3.62 12.33
CA ALA A 126 1.84 -4.26 11.95
C ALA A 126 2.22 -3.92 10.50
N HIS A 127 3.51 -3.78 10.24
CA HIS A 127 4.06 -3.61 8.88
C HIS A 127 3.54 -2.38 8.10
N GLY A 128 3.05 -1.34 8.78
CA GLY A 128 2.51 -0.12 8.15
C GLY A 128 3.34 0.47 7.00
N PRO A 129 4.68 0.62 7.11
CA PRO A 129 5.50 1.11 6.00
C PRO A 129 5.45 0.25 4.73
N LEU A 130 5.34 -1.08 4.87
CA LEU A 130 5.21 -1.99 3.72
C LEU A 130 3.82 -1.92 3.10
N ILE A 131 2.79 -1.79 3.94
CA ILE A 131 1.42 -1.58 3.47
C ILE A 131 1.33 -0.26 2.70
N LEU A 132 1.94 0.81 3.19
CA LEU A 132 1.98 2.08 2.47
C LEU A 132 2.64 1.94 1.09
N LYS A 133 3.80 1.27 1.01
CA LYS A 133 4.48 1.01 -0.26
C LYS A 133 3.61 0.21 -1.24
N LEU A 134 2.90 -0.81 -0.75
CA LEU A 134 1.97 -1.56 -1.58
C LEU A 134 0.84 -0.66 -2.10
N LEU A 135 0.24 0.17 -1.23
CA LEU A 135 -0.83 1.10 -1.61
C LEU A 135 -0.35 2.19 -2.60
N GLU A 136 0.92 2.57 -2.58
CA GLU A 136 1.51 3.43 -3.60
C GLU A 136 1.75 2.65 -4.91
N ALA A 137 2.29 1.43 -4.81
CA ALA A 137 2.64 0.61 -5.96
C ALA A 137 1.42 0.18 -6.79
N ILE A 138 0.25 -0.04 -6.18
CA ILE A 138 -0.98 -0.37 -6.93
C ILE A 138 -1.39 0.72 -7.94
N HIS A 139 -0.85 1.94 -7.85
CA HIS A 139 -1.10 3.01 -8.82
C HIS A 139 -0.13 3.01 -10.01
N LEU A 140 0.93 2.19 -9.98
CA LEU A 140 1.91 2.13 -11.06
C LEU A 140 1.38 1.48 -12.34
N PRO A 141 0.62 0.36 -12.29
CA PRO A 141 0.01 -0.23 -13.49
C PRO A 141 -1.04 0.68 -14.11
N SER A 142 -1.23 0.62 -15.43
CA SER A 142 -2.29 1.40 -16.10
C SER A 142 -3.70 0.92 -15.73
N ALA A 143 -3.85 -0.38 -15.49
CA ALA A 143 -5.02 -1.01 -14.87
C ALA A 143 -4.56 -2.22 -14.02
N VAL A 144 -5.24 -2.50 -12.89
CA VAL A 144 -4.83 -3.61 -12.01
C VAL A 144 -6.01 -4.37 -11.43
N ALA A 145 -5.96 -5.70 -11.50
CA ALA A 145 -6.76 -6.59 -10.68
C ALA A 145 -5.85 -7.35 -9.70
N ILE A 146 -6.23 -7.38 -8.42
CA ILE A 146 -5.55 -8.19 -7.39
C ILE A 146 -6.53 -9.27 -6.97
N ILE A 147 -6.22 -10.51 -7.35
CA ILE A 147 -7.14 -11.64 -7.30
C ILE A 147 -6.63 -12.63 -6.27
N HIS A 148 -7.50 -12.99 -5.32
CA HIS A 148 -7.18 -14.01 -4.34
C HIS A 148 -7.41 -15.40 -4.91
N VAL A 149 -6.35 -16.22 -4.93
CA VAL A 149 -6.41 -17.63 -5.32
C VAL A 149 -6.38 -18.51 -4.07
N ARG A 150 -7.06 -19.65 -4.09
CA ARG A 150 -6.92 -20.63 -3.00
C ARG A 150 -5.54 -21.28 -3.10
N ALA A 151 -4.80 -21.28 -2.01
CA ALA A 151 -3.56 -22.04 -1.91
C ALA A 151 -3.78 -23.53 -2.23
N HIS A 152 -2.80 -24.14 -2.90
CA HIS A 152 -2.70 -25.60 -3.12
C HIS A 152 -3.85 -26.26 -3.91
N GLN A 153 -4.30 -25.62 -5.00
CA GLN A 153 -5.25 -26.25 -5.93
C GLN A 153 -4.61 -27.41 -6.72
N LYS A 154 -5.39 -28.47 -6.98
CA LYS A 154 -4.94 -29.71 -7.66
C LYS A 154 -5.28 -29.76 -9.15
N GLU A 155 -6.01 -28.76 -9.65
CA GLU A 155 -6.47 -28.68 -11.03
C GLU A 155 -5.35 -28.17 -11.95
N ASN A 156 -5.38 -28.50 -13.25
CA ASN A 156 -4.36 -28.12 -14.24
C ASN A 156 -4.72 -26.84 -15.02
N ASP A 157 -5.44 -25.91 -14.40
CA ASP A 157 -5.76 -24.62 -15.00
C ASP A 157 -4.52 -23.70 -15.02
N PRO A 158 -4.31 -22.86 -16.06
CA PRO A 158 -3.29 -21.80 -16.10
C PRO A 158 -2.97 -21.11 -14.77
N THR A 159 -3.99 -20.76 -13.99
CA THR A 159 -3.82 -20.10 -12.68
C THR A 159 -3.07 -20.97 -11.68
N VAL A 160 -3.34 -22.29 -11.68
CA VAL A 160 -2.66 -23.24 -10.79
C VAL A 160 -1.20 -23.45 -11.23
N CYS A 161 -0.94 -23.47 -12.53
CA CYS A 161 0.42 -23.56 -13.07
C CYS A 161 1.28 -22.36 -12.63
N GLY A 162 0.75 -21.14 -12.79
CA GLY A 162 1.44 -19.92 -12.35
C GLY A 162 1.67 -19.89 -10.85
N ASN A 163 0.66 -20.20 -10.04
CA ASN A 163 0.81 -20.25 -8.59
C ASN A 163 1.84 -21.29 -8.12
N ARG A 164 1.88 -22.47 -8.77
CA ARG A 164 2.87 -23.51 -8.44
C ARG A 164 4.29 -23.06 -8.79
N LEU A 165 4.46 -22.34 -9.89
CA LEU A 165 5.74 -21.77 -10.26
C LEU A 165 6.20 -20.71 -9.26
N ALA A 166 5.30 -19.82 -8.83
CA ALA A 166 5.58 -18.82 -7.81
C ALA A 166 5.99 -19.47 -6.47
N ASP A 167 5.24 -20.46 -5.98
CA ASP A 167 5.56 -21.23 -4.75
C ASP A 167 6.92 -21.93 -4.83
N THR A 168 7.22 -22.55 -5.97
CA THR A 168 8.51 -23.23 -6.17
C THR A 168 9.66 -22.21 -6.22
N ALA A 169 9.46 -21.09 -6.91
CA ALA A 169 10.46 -20.05 -7.06
C ALA A 169 10.72 -19.29 -5.76
N SER A 170 9.69 -18.99 -4.97
CA SER A 170 9.83 -18.30 -3.67
C SER A 170 10.62 -19.18 -2.67
N LYS A 171 10.34 -20.49 -2.65
CA LYS A 171 11.10 -21.48 -1.86
C LYS A 171 12.55 -21.59 -2.33
N ALA A 172 12.78 -21.71 -3.64
CA ALA A 172 14.13 -21.76 -4.20
C ALA A 172 14.94 -20.49 -3.87
N ALA A 173 14.31 -19.32 -3.96
CA ALA A 173 14.91 -18.04 -3.61
C ALA A 173 15.24 -17.94 -2.13
N SER A 174 14.39 -18.49 -1.25
CA SER A 174 14.64 -18.49 0.20
C SER A 174 15.91 -19.26 0.62
N LEU A 175 16.32 -20.24 -0.18
CA LEU A 175 17.52 -21.05 0.05
C LEU A 175 18.80 -20.38 -0.47
N GLN A 176 18.68 -19.27 -1.21
CA GLN A 176 19.85 -18.54 -1.69
C GLN A 176 20.50 -17.72 -0.56
N PRO A 177 21.83 -17.53 -0.58
CA PRO A 177 22.50 -16.68 0.37
C PRO A 177 21.97 -15.24 0.32
N PHE A 178 21.51 -14.73 1.46
CA PHE A 178 21.10 -13.34 1.57
C PHE A 178 22.32 -12.40 1.54
N VAL A 179 22.37 -11.50 0.56
CA VAL A 179 23.37 -10.43 0.48
C VAL A 179 22.70 -9.09 0.76
N ALA A 180 23.02 -8.45 1.88
CA ALA A 180 22.36 -7.23 2.35
C ALA A 180 22.32 -6.07 1.31
N HIS A 181 23.29 -6.02 0.39
CA HIS A 181 23.31 -5.05 -0.70
C HIS A 181 22.13 -5.21 -1.69
N GLN A 182 21.57 -6.41 -1.88
CA GLN A 182 20.40 -6.63 -2.72
C GLN A 182 19.14 -5.93 -2.17
N MET A 183 18.95 -5.85 -0.84
CA MET A 183 17.83 -5.08 -0.26
C MET A 183 17.98 -3.57 -0.45
N ALA A 184 19.21 -3.05 -0.50
CA ALA A 184 19.47 -1.63 -0.75
C ALA A 184 19.14 -1.25 -2.20
N LEU A 185 19.52 -2.09 -3.17
CA LEU A 185 19.17 -1.91 -4.60
C LEU A 185 17.66 -2.06 -4.87
N MET A 186 16.98 -2.81 -4.01
CA MET A 186 15.54 -2.98 -4.01
C MET A 186 14.78 -1.78 -3.42
N SER A 187 15.44 -0.87 -2.70
CA SER A 187 14.79 0.34 -2.21
C SER A 187 14.77 1.37 -3.33
N SER A 188 13.62 1.57 -3.98
CA SER A 188 13.41 2.71 -4.87
C SER A 188 13.72 4.02 -4.13
N PRO A 189 14.23 5.06 -4.83
CA PRO A 189 14.39 6.37 -4.23
C PRO A 189 13.03 6.81 -3.67
N SER A 190 13.08 7.50 -2.52
CA SER A 190 11.88 8.01 -1.85
C SER A 190 10.91 8.62 -2.86
N PRO A 191 9.60 8.29 -2.80
CA PRO A 191 8.64 8.82 -3.76
C PRO A 191 8.73 10.35 -3.73
N THR A 192 9.03 10.93 -4.90
CA THR A 192 8.83 12.36 -5.10
C THR A 192 7.36 12.65 -4.83
N PRO A 193 7.03 13.72 -4.09
CA PRO A 193 5.64 14.05 -3.80
C PRO A 193 4.91 14.24 -5.12
N ILE A 194 3.99 13.33 -5.45
CA ILE A 194 3.06 13.54 -6.56
C ILE A 194 2.25 14.79 -6.19
N PRO A 195 2.28 15.87 -6.99
CA PRO A 195 1.40 17.01 -6.77
C PRO A 195 -0.04 16.52 -6.93
N PHE A 196 -0.74 16.38 -5.81
CA PHE A 196 -2.15 16.03 -5.83
C PHE A 196 -2.93 17.18 -6.48
N ILE A 197 -3.55 16.91 -7.63
CA ILE A 197 -4.52 17.80 -8.27
C ILE A 197 -5.90 17.40 -7.71
N PRO A 198 -6.53 18.21 -6.85
CA PRO A 198 -7.85 17.88 -6.32
C PRO A 198 -8.89 17.82 -7.43
N GLU A 199 -9.79 16.84 -7.37
CA GLU A 199 -11.00 16.84 -8.20
C GLU A 199 -11.82 18.13 -7.96
N PRO A 200 -12.41 18.72 -9.02
CA PRO A 200 -13.18 19.97 -8.92
C PRO A 200 -14.32 19.93 -7.90
N SER A 201 -14.90 18.74 -7.67
CA SER A 201 -15.99 18.49 -6.73
C SER A 201 -15.63 18.78 -5.26
N LYS A 202 -14.33 18.72 -4.90
CA LYS A 202 -13.85 18.98 -3.53
C LYS A 202 -13.41 20.43 -3.29
N LEU A 203 -13.29 21.26 -4.33
CA LEU A 203 -12.94 22.68 -4.21
C LEU A 203 -14.11 23.53 -3.68
N SER A 204 -15.34 23.18 -4.05
CA SER A 204 -16.56 23.86 -3.57
C SER A 204 -16.67 23.87 -2.04
N GLN A 205 -16.28 22.77 -1.38
CA GLN A 205 -16.35 22.67 0.09
C GLN A 205 -15.35 23.58 0.81
N TRP A 206 -14.27 23.98 0.15
CA TRP A 206 -13.25 24.87 0.72
C TRP A 206 -13.66 26.33 0.58
N GLU A 207 -14.28 26.69 -0.52
CA GLU A 207 -14.91 27.99 -0.72
C GLU A 207 -16.03 28.21 0.32
N ASP A 208 -16.83 27.18 0.60
CA ASP A 208 -17.91 27.23 1.60
C ASP A 208 -17.41 27.48 3.04
N ILE A 209 -16.19 27.08 3.38
CA ILE A 209 -15.56 27.35 4.69
C ILE A 209 -14.68 28.62 4.67
N GLY A 210 -14.78 29.42 3.61
CA GLY A 210 -14.08 30.69 3.47
C GLY A 210 -12.60 30.58 3.08
N ALA A 211 -12.17 29.43 2.57
CA ALA A 211 -10.80 29.29 2.09
C ALA A 211 -10.60 30.07 0.79
N ILE A 212 -9.46 30.77 0.67
CA ILE A 212 -9.10 31.55 -0.50
C ILE A 212 -7.90 30.93 -1.22
N LYS A 213 -7.96 30.92 -2.56
CA LYS A 213 -6.84 30.52 -3.39
C LYS A 213 -5.89 31.70 -3.58
N THR A 214 -4.64 31.52 -3.18
CA THR A 214 -3.58 32.51 -3.34
C THR A 214 -3.09 32.55 -4.80
N PRO A 215 -2.45 33.65 -5.25
CA PRO A 215 -1.87 33.74 -6.59
C PRO A 215 -0.85 32.65 -6.92
N GLY A 216 -0.22 32.05 -5.91
CA GLY A 216 0.71 30.91 -6.05
C GLY A 216 0.03 29.54 -6.14
N GLY A 217 -1.31 29.47 -6.17
CA GLY A 217 -2.08 28.25 -6.30
C GLY A 217 -2.39 27.52 -5.00
N GLU A 218 -1.86 27.99 -3.86
CA GLU A 218 -2.14 27.43 -2.53
C GLU A 218 -3.49 27.90 -1.99
N TRP A 219 -4.18 27.04 -1.23
CA TRP A 219 -5.42 27.38 -0.54
C TRP A 219 -5.15 27.73 0.92
N LYS A 220 -5.77 28.81 1.42
CA LYS A 220 -5.64 29.26 2.81
C LYS A 220 -7.00 29.44 3.46
N LEU A 221 -7.14 28.97 4.69
CA LEU A 221 -8.31 29.20 5.54
C LEU A 221 -8.36 30.66 6.03
N PRO A 222 -9.54 31.13 6.51
CA PRO A 222 -9.69 32.49 7.04
C PRO A 222 -8.72 32.84 8.19
N ASP A 223 -8.23 31.85 8.92
CA ASP A 223 -7.26 32.01 10.01
C ASP A 223 -5.79 32.01 9.54
N GLY A 224 -5.56 31.99 8.22
CA GLY A 224 -4.24 32.06 7.60
C GLY A 224 -3.56 30.71 7.38
N ARG A 225 -4.12 29.62 7.93
CA ARG A 225 -3.54 28.26 7.81
C ARG A 225 -3.69 27.72 6.40
N LYS A 226 -2.75 26.88 5.97
CA LYS A 226 -2.86 26.20 4.67
C LYS A 226 -3.98 25.16 4.71
N ALA A 227 -4.92 25.28 3.79
CA ALA A 227 -5.91 24.24 3.53
C ALA A 227 -5.25 23.16 2.68
N LEU A 228 -5.13 21.96 3.25
CA LEU A 228 -4.64 20.79 2.53
C LEU A 228 -5.76 19.76 2.43
N PRO A 229 -5.89 19.08 1.28
CA PRO A 229 -6.77 17.92 1.18
C PRO A 229 -6.28 16.84 2.13
N ARG A 230 -7.22 16.10 2.73
CA ARG A 230 -6.92 15.05 3.72
C ARG A 230 -5.88 14.05 3.20
N ALA A 231 -5.93 13.73 1.90
CA ALA A 231 -4.97 12.86 1.23
C ALA A 231 -3.54 13.43 1.17
N ALA A 232 -3.38 14.76 1.11
CA ALA A 232 -2.08 15.44 1.10
C ALA A 232 -1.55 15.77 2.51
N LEU A 233 -2.40 15.64 3.53
CA LEU A 233 -2.05 15.93 4.92
C LEU A 233 -0.94 14.99 5.41
N TRP A 234 -1.06 13.69 5.14
CA TRP A 234 -0.09 12.70 5.62
C TRP A 234 1.26 12.76 4.89
N PRO A 235 1.35 12.86 3.54
CA PRO A 235 2.63 13.10 2.87
C PRO A 235 3.38 14.32 3.42
N ALA A 236 2.66 15.41 3.72
CA ALA A 236 3.24 16.61 4.34
C ALA A 236 3.74 16.35 5.77
N LEU A 237 2.97 15.63 6.59
CA LEU A 237 3.36 15.25 7.96
C LEU A 237 4.55 14.29 7.98
N LEU A 238 4.60 13.34 7.04
CA LEU A 238 5.69 12.37 6.90
C LEU A 238 6.97 13.07 6.46
N LYS A 239 6.88 14.00 5.51
CA LYS A 239 8.01 14.86 5.13
C LYS A 239 8.51 15.67 6.32
N LEU A 240 7.61 16.30 7.07
CA LEU A 240 7.97 17.05 8.28
C LEU A 240 8.65 16.13 9.32
N HIS A 241 8.15 14.91 9.51
CA HIS A 241 8.77 13.92 10.39
C HIS A 241 10.19 13.55 9.96
N GLN A 242 10.39 13.32 8.66
CA GLN A 242 11.69 12.98 8.10
C GLN A 242 12.69 14.14 8.21
N GLU A 243 12.25 15.37 7.98
CA GLU A 243 13.09 16.57 8.04
C GLU A 243 13.42 16.98 9.48
N THR A 244 12.49 16.78 10.42
CA THR A 244 12.64 17.28 11.80
C THR A 244 12.97 16.19 12.82
N HIS A 245 12.95 14.91 12.42
CA HIS A 245 13.03 13.73 13.29
C HIS A 245 12.11 13.80 14.53
N SER A 246 11.05 14.61 14.46
CA SER A 246 10.24 14.96 15.63
C SER A 246 9.12 13.94 15.84
N GLY A 247 8.86 13.58 17.10
CA GLY A 247 7.76 12.68 17.44
C GLY A 247 6.37 13.27 17.14
N ALA A 248 5.35 12.42 17.08
CA ALA A 248 3.98 12.79 16.68
C ALA A 248 3.43 14.03 17.41
N LYS A 249 3.64 14.15 18.72
CA LYS A 249 3.19 15.32 19.51
C LYS A 249 3.84 16.63 19.05
N ALA A 250 5.13 16.60 18.72
CA ALA A 250 5.86 17.78 18.26
C ALA A 250 5.42 18.19 16.85
N ILE A 251 5.20 17.20 15.96
CA ILE A 251 4.65 17.43 14.62
C ILE A 251 3.26 18.06 14.69
N THR A 252 2.35 17.53 15.53
CA THR A 252 1.02 18.10 15.72
C THR A 252 1.08 19.53 16.27
N ALA A 253 1.99 19.81 17.19
CA ALA A 253 2.19 21.15 17.73
C ALA A 253 2.75 22.13 16.68
N THR A 254 3.55 21.65 15.72
CA THR A 254 4.07 22.46 14.61
C THR A 254 2.96 22.74 13.59
N VAL A 255 2.17 21.74 13.23
CA VAL A 255 1.07 21.86 12.25
C VAL A 255 -0.03 22.77 12.78
N ASN A 256 -0.33 22.74 14.08
CA ASN A 256 -1.31 23.65 14.68
C ASN A 256 -0.82 25.11 14.78
N ARG A 257 0.47 25.38 14.50
CA ARG A 257 1.09 26.71 14.51
C ARG A 257 1.32 27.29 13.11
N LEU A 258 1.07 26.51 12.06
CA LEU A 258 1.17 26.88 10.63
C LEU A 258 -0.22 27.06 10.03
#